data_AF-A0A353DIT0-F1
#
_entry.id   AF-A0A353DIT0-F1
#
_cell.length_a   1.000
_cell.length_b   1.000
_cell.length_c   1.000
_cell.angle_alpha   90.00
_cell.angle_beta   90.00
_cell.angle_gamma   90.00
#
_symmetry.space_group_name_H-M   'P 1'
#
loop_
_entity.id
_entity.type
_entity.pdbx_description
1 polymer ?
#
loop_
_entity_poly.entity_id
_entity_poly.type
_entity_poly.pdbx_seq_one_letter_code
_entity_poly.pdbx_strand_id
1 'polypeptide(L)'
;MITQDLRIGIAGDTAMARGVAFQIEATPGMLVTWKTSDNPASLLEENTIDILVEASSSTEASAQNALTALGYNAHCILTNPAADLALGPLCYLEAYQRGLIVTSDAGSRHGALATLIQEADIMGFDIVQAGALTDTPDDPILKIDLTLLANAMGYLPPEGGLTNPAITQLQEALTLFDFESYGDIPRIETLTTHDHHGVYLIVKPKPDLPAEQADFLKSHHLSDGPNYLLHRPFHLGHLETPKTILGAAAGQSILSHFQPLCDLYAFATQDLPAGSTISQSSFATQIAPLNDDLVPATLLEKPTILRADVKEGDPLTIENLQLPDTPLIHLWIKQRELLESSPDG
;
A
#
# COMPACT_ATOMS: atom_id res chain seq x y z
N MET A 1 1.28 0.13 -31.38
CA MET A 1 2.70 -0.29 -31.27
C MET A 1 3.44 0.88 -30.67
N ILE A 2 4.03 0.70 -29.49
CA ILE A 2 4.90 1.71 -28.90
C ILE A 2 6.10 1.85 -29.85
N THR A 3 6.41 3.07 -30.28
CA THR A 3 7.39 3.33 -31.35
C THR A 3 8.84 3.37 -30.84
N GLN A 4 9.04 3.39 -29.52
CA GLN A 4 10.32 3.33 -28.80
C GLN A 4 10.14 2.56 -27.49
N ASP A 5 11.14 1.80 -27.07
CA ASP A 5 11.08 1.07 -25.80
C ASP A 5 11.07 2.04 -24.61
N LEU A 6 10.28 1.72 -23.59
CA LEU A 6 10.30 2.42 -22.30
C LEU A 6 11.61 2.11 -21.57
N ARG A 7 12.33 3.16 -21.18
CA ARG A 7 13.62 3.06 -20.49
C ARG A 7 13.39 2.98 -19.00
N ILE A 8 13.78 1.85 -18.40
CA ILE A 8 13.52 1.56 -17.00
C ILE A 8 14.81 1.59 -16.21
N GLY A 9 14.86 2.40 -15.17
CA GLY A 9 15.88 2.33 -14.12
C GLY A 9 15.36 1.48 -12.97
N ILE A 10 16.24 0.70 -12.33
CA ILE A 10 15.87 -0.13 -11.18
C ILE A 10 16.78 0.20 -10.01
N ALA A 11 16.20 0.63 -8.89
CA ALA A 11 16.93 0.88 -7.65
C ALA A 11 16.72 -0.27 -6.64
N GLY A 12 17.80 -0.68 -5.98
CA GLY A 12 17.83 -1.77 -5.01
C GLY A 12 18.52 -3.04 -5.53
N ASP A 13 18.94 -3.90 -4.60
CA ASP A 13 19.47 -5.25 -4.89
C ASP A 13 18.71 -6.35 -4.14
N THR A 14 17.42 -6.13 -3.94
CA THR A 14 16.52 -7.12 -3.35
C THR A 14 16.19 -8.24 -4.33
N ALA A 15 15.55 -9.31 -3.83
CA ALA A 15 14.97 -10.32 -4.71
C ALA A 15 13.92 -9.72 -5.65
N MET A 16 13.17 -8.72 -5.18
CA MET A 16 12.22 -7.95 -5.99
C MET A 16 12.94 -7.24 -7.14
N ALA A 17 14.02 -6.49 -6.87
CA ALA A 17 14.79 -5.77 -7.90
C ALA A 17 15.33 -6.71 -8.99
N ARG A 18 15.86 -7.88 -8.60
CA ARG A 18 16.30 -8.90 -9.56
C ARG A 18 15.16 -9.49 -10.38
N GLY A 19 14.02 -9.75 -9.74
CA GLY A 19 12.82 -10.24 -10.42
C GLY A 19 12.26 -9.24 -11.43
N VAL A 20 12.21 -7.96 -11.05
CA VAL A 20 11.79 -6.87 -11.95
C VAL A 20 12.70 -6.79 -13.17
N ALA A 21 14.02 -6.81 -12.97
CA ALA A 21 14.97 -6.79 -14.08
C ALA A 21 14.74 -7.96 -15.05
N PHE A 22 14.61 -9.17 -14.52
CA PHE A 22 14.32 -10.37 -15.31
C PHE A 22 13.01 -10.24 -16.09
N GLN A 23 11.94 -9.75 -15.46
CA GLN A 23 10.64 -9.62 -16.09
C GLN A 23 10.64 -8.55 -17.19
N ILE A 24 11.32 -7.43 -16.97
CA ILE A 24 11.43 -6.34 -17.96
C ILE A 24 12.19 -6.81 -19.20
N GLU A 25 13.31 -7.52 -19.04
CA GLU A 25 14.07 -8.07 -20.17
C GLU A 25 13.23 -9.04 -21.03
N ALA A 26 12.25 -9.71 -20.43
CA ALA A 26 11.32 -10.59 -21.13
C ALA A 26 10.08 -9.88 -21.70
N THR A 27 9.89 -8.59 -21.44
CA THR A 27 8.69 -7.84 -21.82
C THR A 27 8.97 -6.92 -23.03
N PRO A 28 8.34 -7.16 -24.20
CA PRO A 28 8.53 -6.30 -25.37
C PRO A 28 8.10 -4.85 -25.12
N GLY A 29 8.87 -3.89 -25.63
CA GLY A 29 8.58 -2.47 -25.47
C GLY A 29 9.17 -1.85 -24.20
N MET A 30 10.03 -2.57 -23.47
CA MET A 30 10.71 -2.09 -22.28
C MET A 30 12.20 -2.47 -22.31
N LEU A 31 13.04 -1.62 -21.72
CA LEU A 31 14.48 -1.80 -21.66
C LEU A 31 15.01 -1.43 -20.28
N VAL A 32 15.70 -2.36 -19.62
CA VAL A 32 16.49 -2.03 -18.42
C VAL A 32 17.69 -1.18 -18.85
N THR A 33 17.69 0.09 -18.44
CA THR A 33 18.79 1.03 -18.73
C THR A 33 19.92 0.86 -17.72
N TRP A 34 19.57 0.68 -16.45
CA TRP A 34 20.51 0.37 -15.39
C TRP A 34 19.79 -0.27 -14.19
N LYS A 35 20.56 -0.97 -13.37
CA LYS A 35 20.18 -1.43 -12.03
C LYS A 35 21.28 -1.05 -11.06
N THR A 36 20.93 -0.48 -9.90
CA THR A 36 21.90 -0.07 -8.88
C THR A 36 21.42 -0.36 -7.46
N SER A 37 22.34 -0.62 -6.54
CA SER A 37 22.09 -0.61 -5.09
C SER A 37 22.34 0.75 -4.44
N ASP A 38 23.03 1.64 -5.15
CA ASP A 38 23.43 2.96 -4.67
C ASP A 38 22.40 4.02 -5.06
N ASN A 39 22.58 5.24 -4.54
CA ASN A 39 21.78 6.38 -4.98
C ASN A 39 21.87 6.55 -6.52
N PRO A 40 20.73 6.66 -7.24
CA PRO A 40 20.72 6.65 -8.70
C PRO A 40 21.09 7.99 -9.36
N ALA A 41 21.43 9.04 -8.60
CA ALA A 41 21.64 10.39 -9.14
C ALA A 41 22.67 10.44 -10.29
N SER A 42 23.85 9.81 -10.12
CA SER A 42 24.86 9.80 -11.18
C SER A 42 24.42 9.03 -12.43
N LEU A 43 23.68 7.93 -12.25
CA LEU A 43 23.15 7.15 -13.35
C LEU A 43 22.04 7.89 -14.12
N LEU A 44 21.24 8.68 -13.42
CA LEU A 44 20.21 9.53 -14.01
C LEU A 44 20.80 10.70 -14.82
N GLU A 45 21.97 11.23 -14.42
CA GLU A 45 22.71 12.23 -15.19
C GLU A 45 23.26 11.66 -16.51
N GLU A 46 23.80 10.45 -16.47
CA GLU A 46 24.43 9.80 -17.62
C GLU A 46 23.41 9.16 -18.58
N ASN A 47 22.36 8.54 -18.02
CA ASN A 47 21.41 7.73 -18.76
C ASN A 47 19.97 8.02 -18.28
N THR A 48 19.26 8.86 -19.04
CA THR A 48 17.86 9.20 -18.76
C THR A 48 16.95 7.98 -18.88
N ILE A 49 16.03 7.84 -17.93
CA ILE A 49 14.98 6.81 -17.90
C ILE A 49 13.60 7.47 -18.00
N ASP A 50 12.59 6.72 -18.38
CA ASP A 50 11.20 7.16 -18.35
C ASP A 50 10.56 6.83 -16.99
N ILE A 51 10.93 5.68 -16.40
CA ILE A 51 10.33 5.16 -15.18
C ILE A 51 11.43 4.55 -14.29
N LEU A 52 11.46 4.95 -13.02
CA LEU A 52 12.18 4.26 -11.96
C LEU A 52 11.28 3.18 -11.35
N VAL A 53 11.73 1.94 -11.27
CA VAL A 53 11.18 0.95 -10.34
C VAL A 53 12.02 0.95 -9.08
N GLU A 54 11.43 1.45 -7.99
CA GLU A 54 12.04 1.48 -6.67
C GLU A 54 11.79 0.15 -5.96
N ALA A 55 12.86 -0.62 -5.77
CA ALA A 55 12.84 -1.93 -5.14
C ALA A 55 13.94 -2.09 -4.07
N SER A 56 14.24 -1.00 -3.36
CA SER A 56 15.11 -1.02 -2.18
C SER A 56 14.39 -1.59 -0.97
N SER A 57 15.15 -2.09 0.00
CA SER A 57 14.60 -2.66 1.25
C SER A 57 14.45 -1.64 2.38
N SER A 58 14.84 -0.38 2.16
CA SER A 58 14.82 0.67 3.19
C SER A 58 13.86 1.76 2.79
N THR A 59 12.97 2.16 3.70
CA THR A 59 12.03 3.25 3.46
C THR A 59 12.75 4.58 3.18
N GLU A 60 13.86 4.83 3.87
CA GLU A 60 14.72 5.99 3.64
C GLU A 60 15.26 6.04 2.21
N ALA A 61 15.88 4.95 1.76
CA ALA A 61 16.45 4.86 0.41
C ALA A 61 15.35 4.97 -0.65
N SER A 62 14.22 4.30 -0.45
CA SER A 62 13.09 4.32 -1.38
C SER A 62 12.58 5.73 -1.63
N ALA A 63 12.36 6.52 -0.58
CA ALA A 63 11.88 7.89 -0.74
C ALA A 63 12.93 8.81 -1.38
N GLN A 64 14.21 8.68 -1.01
CA GLN A 64 15.29 9.45 -1.63
C GLN A 64 15.42 9.14 -3.13
N ASN A 65 15.35 7.86 -3.49
CA ASN A 65 15.42 7.41 -4.89
C ASN A 65 14.22 7.94 -5.69
N ALA A 66 13.01 7.86 -5.14
CA ALA A 66 11.79 8.38 -5.75
C ALA A 66 11.89 9.89 -6.01
N LEU A 67 12.24 10.69 -4.99
CA LEU A 67 12.39 12.13 -5.12
C LEU A 67 13.51 12.51 -6.11
N THR A 68 14.61 11.74 -6.13
CA THR A 68 15.69 11.93 -7.11
C THR A 68 15.19 11.68 -8.52
N ALA A 69 14.48 10.57 -8.78
CA ALA A 69 13.92 10.26 -10.10
C ALA A 69 12.94 11.33 -10.60
N LEU A 70 12.07 11.83 -9.72
CA LEU A 70 11.17 12.96 -10.04
C LEU A 70 11.95 14.23 -10.42
N GLY A 71 13.10 14.47 -9.76
CA GLY A 71 14.06 15.51 -10.10
C GLY A 71 14.55 15.46 -11.55
N TYR A 72 14.65 14.25 -12.11
CA TYR A 72 15.09 13.96 -13.49
C TYR A 72 13.92 13.69 -14.46
N ASN A 73 12.68 14.05 -14.10
CA ASN A 73 11.48 13.85 -14.90
C ASN A 73 11.16 12.38 -15.24
N ALA A 74 11.49 11.45 -14.34
CA ALA A 74 11.07 10.06 -14.45
C ALA A 74 9.87 9.79 -13.53
N HIS A 75 8.91 8.98 -13.99
CA HIS A 75 7.89 8.41 -13.11
C HIS A 75 8.53 7.44 -12.12
N CYS A 76 7.84 7.10 -11.04
CA CYS A 76 8.34 6.16 -10.03
C CYS A 76 7.29 5.11 -9.66
N ILE A 77 7.71 3.86 -9.58
CA ILE A 77 6.90 2.75 -9.08
C ILE A 77 7.50 2.31 -7.74
N LEU A 78 6.68 2.33 -6.70
CA LEU A 78 7.08 1.88 -5.36
C LEU A 78 6.71 0.41 -5.20
N THR A 79 7.72 -0.44 -4.97
CA THR A 79 7.49 -1.86 -4.65
C THR A 79 7.59 -2.16 -3.15
N ASN A 80 8.05 -1.19 -2.35
CA ASN A 80 8.13 -1.29 -0.90
C ASN A 80 6.91 -0.61 -0.24
N PRO A 81 5.96 -1.37 0.33
CA PRO A 81 4.75 -0.80 0.94
C PRO A 81 5.04 0.08 2.17
N ALA A 82 6.09 -0.21 2.95
CA ALA A 82 6.43 0.61 4.11
C ALA A 82 6.91 2.00 3.69
N ALA A 83 7.66 2.07 2.59
CA ALA A 83 8.10 3.33 2.01
C ALA A 83 6.94 4.17 1.48
N ASP A 84 6.00 3.52 0.82
CA ASP A 84 4.78 4.14 0.31
C ASP A 84 3.92 4.69 1.45
N LEU A 85 3.68 3.90 2.50
CA LEU A 85 2.88 4.39 3.63
C LEU A 85 3.55 5.56 4.34
N ALA A 86 4.87 5.49 4.56
CA ALA A 86 5.59 6.51 5.30
C ALA A 86 5.71 7.84 4.54
N LEU A 87 6.06 7.78 3.25
CA LEU A 87 6.52 8.93 2.46
C LEU A 87 5.87 9.04 1.07
N GLY A 88 4.90 8.19 0.78
CA GLY A 88 4.06 8.24 -0.42
C GLY A 88 3.43 9.62 -0.60
N PRO A 89 2.70 10.20 0.38
CA PRO A 89 2.06 11.51 0.22
C PRO A 89 3.00 12.61 -0.26
N LEU A 90 4.21 12.68 0.30
CA LEU A 90 5.25 13.61 -0.15
C LEU A 90 5.64 13.35 -1.61
N CYS A 91 5.91 12.08 -1.96
CA CYS A 91 6.30 11.71 -3.32
C CYS A 91 5.17 11.98 -4.33
N TYR A 92 3.91 11.71 -3.96
CA TYR A 92 2.73 11.95 -4.78
C TYR A 92 2.53 13.44 -5.05
N LEU A 93 2.64 14.29 -4.02
CA LEU A 93 2.54 15.75 -4.15
C LEU A 93 3.64 16.32 -5.06
N GLU A 94 4.90 15.91 -4.85
CA GLU A 94 6.04 16.34 -5.67
C GLU A 94 5.89 15.87 -7.13
N ALA A 95 5.36 14.67 -7.36
CA ALA A 95 5.08 14.16 -8.70
C ALA A 95 3.95 14.93 -9.39
N TYR A 96 2.85 15.21 -8.67
CA TYR A 96 1.72 15.96 -9.18
C TYR A 96 2.13 17.34 -9.69
N GLN A 97 2.98 18.06 -8.94
CA GLN A 97 3.50 19.37 -9.33
C GLN A 97 4.33 19.35 -10.63
N ARG A 98 4.85 18.18 -11.01
CA ARG A 98 5.68 17.97 -12.19
C ARG A 98 4.94 17.29 -13.35
N GLY A 99 3.68 16.92 -13.17
CA GLY A 99 2.92 16.11 -14.13
C GLY A 99 3.47 14.69 -14.28
N LEU A 100 4.10 14.16 -13.22
CA LEU A 100 4.65 12.81 -13.16
C LEU A 100 3.74 11.89 -12.33
N ILE A 101 4.03 10.60 -12.39
CA ILE A 101 3.30 9.55 -11.67
C ILE A 101 4.25 8.93 -10.67
N VAL A 102 3.82 8.89 -9.41
CA VAL A 102 4.31 7.94 -8.42
C VAL A 102 3.14 7.02 -8.13
N THR A 103 3.36 5.71 -8.06
CA THR A 103 2.30 4.74 -7.78
C THR A 103 2.88 3.50 -7.10
N SER A 104 2.09 2.85 -6.27
CA SER A 104 2.40 1.49 -5.84
C SER A 104 2.32 0.50 -6.99
N ASP A 105 3.05 -0.61 -6.87
CA ASP A 105 3.08 -1.66 -7.89
C ASP A 105 1.83 -2.55 -7.89
N ALA A 106 1.24 -2.82 -9.06
CA ALA A 106 0.10 -3.73 -9.23
C ALA A 106 0.35 -5.16 -8.74
N GLY A 107 1.63 -5.59 -8.69
CA GLY A 107 2.02 -6.90 -8.18
C GLY A 107 1.99 -7.02 -6.65
N SER A 108 1.86 -5.91 -5.93
CA SER A 108 1.68 -5.92 -4.47
C SER A 108 0.25 -6.34 -4.10
N ARG A 109 0.02 -6.66 -2.84
CA ARG A 109 -1.33 -7.01 -2.34
C ARG A 109 -2.30 -5.83 -2.45
N HIS A 110 -1.89 -4.64 -2.02
CA HIS A 110 -2.71 -3.43 -2.13
C HIS A 110 -2.92 -3.00 -3.60
N GLY A 111 -1.92 -3.20 -4.47
CA GLY A 111 -2.07 -2.96 -5.91
C GLY A 111 -3.00 -3.95 -6.60
N ALA A 112 -2.97 -5.22 -6.17
CA ALA A 112 -3.91 -6.24 -6.63
C ALA A 112 -5.35 -5.94 -6.16
N LEU A 113 -5.52 -5.49 -4.91
CA LEU A 113 -6.81 -4.99 -4.39
C LEU A 113 -7.31 -3.79 -5.18
N ALA A 114 -6.45 -2.79 -5.40
CA ALA A 114 -6.78 -1.59 -6.17
C ALA A 114 -7.22 -1.92 -7.60
N THR A 115 -6.49 -2.82 -8.26
CA THR A 115 -6.87 -3.35 -9.57
C THR A 115 -8.26 -4.02 -9.52
N LEU A 116 -8.49 -4.90 -8.56
CA LEU A 116 -9.75 -5.65 -8.46
C LEU A 116 -10.94 -4.72 -8.16
N ILE A 117 -10.72 -3.66 -7.38
CA ILE A 117 -11.70 -2.61 -7.11
C ILE A 117 -12.05 -1.85 -8.40
N GLN A 118 -11.04 -1.44 -9.18
CA GLN A 118 -11.26 -0.77 -10.47
C GLN A 118 -12.02 -1.67 -11.44
N GLU A 119 -11.68 -2.95 -11.51
CA GLU A 119 -12.39 -3.93 -12.34
C GLU A 119 -13.85 -4.09 -11.89
N ALA A 120 -14.10 -4.19 -10.59
CA ALA A 120 -15.45 -4.29 -10.03
C ALA A 120 -16.29 -3.05 -10.34
N ASP A 121 -15.72 -1.84 -10.20
CA ASP A 121 -16.42 -0.59 -10.52
C ASP A 121 -16.80 -0.51 -12.01
N ILE A 122 -15.88 -0.88 -12.91
CA ILE A 122 -16.12 -0.96 -14.37
C ILE A 122 -17.20 -2.00 -14.70
N MET A 123 -17.24 -3.11 -13.97
CA MET A 123 -18.30 -4.13 -14.10
C MET A 123 -19.66 -3.67 -13.58
N GLY A 124 -19.76 -2.50 -12.95
CA GLY A 124 -21.02 -1.95 -12.44
C GLY A 124 -21.36 -2.41 -11.02
N PHE A 125 -20.35 -2.73 -10.21
CA PHE A 125 -20.52 -3.06 -8.81
C PHE A 125 -20.10 -1.89 -7.91
N ASP A 126 -20.83 -1.72 -6.80
CA ASP A 126 -20.42 -0.95 -5.64
C ASP A 126 -19.64 -1.85 -4.67
N ILE A 127 -18.55 -1.31 -4.12
CA ILE A 127 -17.72 -2.03 -3.15
C ILE A 127 -18.36 -1.93 -1.77
N VAL A 128 -18.47 -3.05 -1.06
CA VAL A 128 -18.94 -3.09 0.33
C VAL A 128 -17.76 -3.29 1.28
N GLN A 129 -16.89 -4.24 0.92
CA GLN A 129 -15.71 -4.56 1.71
C GLN A 129 -14.58 -5.00 0.77
N ALA A 130 -13.36 -4.60 1.10
CA ALA A 130 -12.15 -5.02 0.41
C ALA A 130 -11.18 -5.65 1.43
N GLY A 131 -10.62 -6.80 1.12
CA GLY A 131 -9.81 -7.48 2.13
C GLY A 131 -8.84 -8.51 1.61
N ALA A 132 -8.05 -9.03 2.54
CA ALA A 132 -6.98 -9.98 2.26
C ALA A 132 -7.20 -11.29 3.01
N LEU A 133 -6.75 -12.38 2.40
CA LEU A 133 -6.76 -13.72 2.98
C LEU A 133 -5.36 -14.02 3.53
N THR A 134 -5.27 -14.44 4.79
CA THR A 134 -3.99 -14.61 5.48
C THR A 134 -4.06 -15.70 6.55
N ASP A 135 -2.94 -16.37 6.83
CA ASP A 135 -2.75 -17.20 8.02
C ASP A 135 -2.04 -16.45 9.16
N THR A 136 -1.64 -15.21 8.90
CA THR A 136 -0.82 -14.34 9.76
C THR A 136 -1.45 -12.95 9.84
N PRO A 137 -2.61 -12.79 10.51
CA PRO A 137 -3.35 -11.52 10.57
C PRO A 137 -2.58 -10.39 11.27
N ASP A 138 -1.59 -10.74 12.09
CA ASP A 138 -0.74 -9.77 12.79
C ASP A 138 0.49 -9.31 11.99
N ASP A 139 0.70 -9.82 10.77
CA ASP A 139 1.81 -9.38 9.91
C ASP A 139 1.74 -7.85 9.68
N PRO A 140 2.76 -7.08 10.11
CA PRO A 140 2.79 -5.64 9.88
C PRO A 140 2.70 -5.28 8.40
N ILE A 141 3.25 -6.07 7.47
CA ILE A 141 3.19 -5.76 6.03
C ILE A 141 1.75 -5.85 5.53
N LEU A 142 1.00 -6.86 5.96
CA LEU A 142 -0.42 -6.98 5.66
C LEU A 142 -1.20 -5.75 6.14
N LYS A 143 -0.94 -5.29 7.38
CA LYS A 143 -1.58 -4.10 7.94
C LYS A 143 -1.19 -2.83 7.19
N ILE A 144 0.07 -2.70 6.75
CA ILE A 144 0.52 -1.60 5.87
C ILE A 144 -0.27 -1.62 4.55
N ASP A 145 -0.41 -2.77 3.90
CA ASP A 145 -1.14 -2.88 2.63
C ASP A 145 -2.60 -2.42 2.75
N LEU A 146 -3.28 -2.83 3.83
CA LEU A 146 -4.66 -2.39 4.07
C LEU A 146 -4.75 -0.91 4.45
N THR A 147 -3.75 -0.37 5.16
CA THR A 147 -3.66 1.07 5.48
C THR A 147 -3.48 1.90 4.20
N LEU A 148 -2.60 1.47 3.29
CA LEU A 148 -2.44 2.09 1.97
C LEU A 148 -3.74 2.10 1.18
N LEU A 149 -4.46 0.97 1.17
CA LEU A 149 -5.74 0.86 0.49
C LEU A 149 -6.79 1.80 1.11
N ALA A 150 -6.89 1.83 2.45
CA ALA A 150 -7.79 2.73 3.16
C ALA A 150 -7.52 4.20 2.81
N ASN A 151 -6.25 4.62 2.86
CA ASN A 151 -5.83 5.98 2.55
C ASN A 151 -6.13 6.39 1.10
N ALA A 152 -5.97 5.46 0.14
CA ALA A 152 -6.20 5.76 -1.28
C ALA A 152 -7.67 5.70 -1.71
N MET A 153 -8.45 4.80 -1.11
CA MET A 153 -9.85 4.58 -1.50
C MET A 153 -10.86 5.29 -0.60
N GLY A 154 -10.40 5.89 0.51
CA GLY A 154 -11.29 6.46 1.51
C GLY A 154 -12.05 5.41 2.32
N TYR A 155 -11.50 4.19 2.42
CA TYR A 155 -12.13 3.09 3.16
C TYR A 155 -11.72 3.13 4.62
N LEU A 156 -12.52 2.50 5.49
CA LEU A 156 -12.26 2.47 6.93
C LEU A 156 -12.09 1.04 7.44
N PRO A 157 -11.27 0.80 8.47
CA PRO A 157 -11.39 -0.45 9.23
C PRO A 157 -12.73 -0.49 9.99
N PRO A 158 -13.17 -1.67 10.44
CA PRO A 158 -14.26 -1.78 11.42
C PRO A 158 -13.96 -0.99 12.69
N GLU A 159 -15.00 -0.72 13.49
CA GLU A 159 -14.84 -0.12 14.80
C GLU A 159 -13.97 -1.04 15.69
N GLY A 160 -12.87 -0.51 16.23
CA GLY A 160 -11.89 -1.28 17.00
C GLY A 160 -10.76 -1.91 16.18
N GLY A 161 -10.77 -1.75 14.84
CA GLY A 161 -9.73 -2.28 13.95
C GLY A 161 -10.17 -3.52 13.18
N LEU A 162 -9.22 -4.15 12.49
CA LEU A 162 -9.45 -5.39 11.74
C LEU A 162 -9.90 -6.51 12.69
N THR A 163 -10.98 -7.22 12.36
CA THR A 163 -11.56 -8.27 13.22
C THR A 163 -11.03 -9.66 12.90
N ASN A 164 -10.49 -9.87 11.69
CA ASN A 164 -9.76 -11.07 11.26
C ASN A 164 -10.49 -12.42 11.45
N PRO A 165 -11.80 -12.56 11.17
CA PRO A 165 -12.53 -13.80 11.44
C PRO A 165 -11.95 -14.98 10.66
N ALA A 166 -11.95 -16.15 11.29
CA ALA A 166 -11.46 -17.38 10.67
C ALA A 166 -12.51 -17.98 9.72
N ILE A 167 -12.04 -18.47 8.57
CA ILE A 167 -12.88 -19.16 7.57
C ILE A 167 -12.26 -20.49 7.14
N THR A 168 -13.14 -21.43 6.76
CA THR A 168 -12.76 -22.68 6.09
C THR A 168 -13.15 -22.65 4.61
N GLN A 169 -14.26 -22.00 4.28
CA GLN A 169 -14.77 -21.81 2.92
C GLN A 169 -14.88 -20.31 2.62
N LEU A 170 -14.50 -19.91 1.41
CA LEU A 170 -14.53 -18.51 0.98
C LEU A 170 -15.93 -17.90 1.08
N GLN A 171 -16.98 -18.68 0.83
CA GLN A 171 -18.37 -18.21 0.86
C GLN A 171 -18.82 -17.77 2.26
N GLU A 172 -18.15 -18.18 3.33
CA GLU A 172 -18.45 -17.71 4.70
C GLU A 172 -18.31 -16.18 4.81
N ALA A 173 -17.42 -15.57 4.01
CA ALA A 173 -17.22 -14.12 3.94
C ALA A 173 -18.50 -13.34 3.65
N LEU A 174 -19.49 -13.94 2.98
CA LEU A 174 -20.78 -13.31 2.64
C LEU A 174 -21.71 -13.14 3.85
N THR A 175 -21.41 -13.77 4.99
CA THR A 175 -22.30 -13.81 6.16
C THR A 175 -21.62 -13.45 7.48
N LEU A 176 -20.30 -13.27 7.49
CA LEU A 176 -19.54 -12.99 8.71
C LEU A 176 -19.72 -11.58 9.27
N PHE A 177 -20.16 -10.63 8.44
CA PHE A 177 -20.23 -9.23 8.79
C PHE A 177 -21.64 -8.68 8.61
N ASP A 178 -21.97 -7.69 9.43
CA ASP A 178 -23.19 -6.89 9.27
C ASP A 178 -22.94 -5.76 8.25
N PHE A 179 -22.98 -6.11 6.96
CA PHE A 179 -22.75 -5.16 5.87
C PHE A 179 -23.75 -4.00 5.84
N GLU A 180 -24.96 -4.17 6.38
CA GLU A 180 -25.95 -3.10 6.43
C GLU A 180 -25.57 -2.01 7.45
N SER A 181 -24.73 -2.34 8.44
CA SER A 181 -24.19 -1.37 9.40
C SER A 181 -23.10 -0.45 8.83
N TYR A 182 -22.54 -0.76 7.65
CA TYR A 182 -21.38 -0.04 7.12
C TYR A 182 -21.73 1.36 6.55
N GLY A 183 -23.00 1.60 6.22
CA GLY A 183 -23.41 2.81 5.50
C GLY A 183 -22.81 2.85 4.09
N ASP A 184 -22.47 4.04 3.62
CA ASP A 184 -22.00 4.27 2.25
C ASP A 184 -20.48 4.13 2.06
N ILE A 185 -19.73 4.03 3.17
CA ILE A 185 -18.28 3.94 3.13
C ILE A 185 -17.88 2.46 3.19
N PRO A 186 -17.11 1.94 2.23
CA PRO A 186 -16.65 0.54 2.28
C PRO A 186 -15.67 0.29 3.43
N ARG A 187 -15.49 -0.98 3.80
CA ARG A 187 -14.56 -1.39 4.86
C ARG A 187 -13.34 -2.14 4.34
N ILE A 188 -12.20 -1.98 5.02
CA ILE A 188 -11.05 -2.88 4.89
C ILE A 188 -11.12 -3.98 5.94
N GLU A 189 -10.76 -5.22 5.60
CA GLU A 189 -10.78 -6.34 6.54
C GLU A 189 -9.80 -7.46 6.14
N THR A 190 -9.52 -8.39 7.05
CA THR A 190 -8.85 -9.65 6.74
C THR A 190 -9.74 -10.84 7.08
N LEU A 191 -9.50 -11.97 6.41
CA LEU A 191 -10.05 -13.27 6.80
C LEU A 191 -8.89 -14.22 7.09
N THR A 192 -8.95 -14.88 8.25
CA THR A 192 -7.92 -15.83 8.68
C THR A 192 -8.17 -17.19 8.05
N THR A 193 -7.21 -17.72 7.29
CA THR A 193 -7.34 -19.02 6.61
C THR A 193 -5.99 -19.60 6.20
N HIS A 194 -5.90 -20.93 6.16
CA HIS A 194 -4.72 -21.66 5.68
C HIS A 194 -4.90 -22.23 4.26
N ASP A 195 -6.14 -22.26 3.76
CA ASP A 195 -6.49 -22.95 2.51
C ASP A 195 -6.66 -22.00 1.33
N HIS A 196 -6.82 -20.70 1.59
CA HIS A 196 -7.04 -19.67 0.57
C HIS A 196 -5.99 -18.57 0.63
N HIS A 197 -5.68 -17.99 -0.52
CA HIS A 197 -4.66 -16.95 -0.65
C HIS A 197 -5.17 -15.79 -1.49
N GLY A 198 -4.47 -14.66 -1.44
CA GLY A 198 -4.75 -13.49 -2.25
C GLY A 198 -5.75 -12.55 -1.60
N VAL A 199 -6.62 -11.94 -2.41
CA VAL A 199 -7.46 -10.80 -2.02
C VAL A 199 -8.90 -11.01 -2.45
N TYR A 200 -9.83 -10.39 -1.72
CA TYR A 200 -11.26 -10.52 -1.98
C TYR A 200 -11.98 -9.19 -1.90
N LEU A 201 -13.12 -9.11 -2.58
CA LEU A 201 -14.10 -8.04 -2.43
C LEU A 201 -15.47 -8.64 -2.10
N ILE A 202 -16.19 -7.97 -1.22
CA ILE A 202 -17.64 -8.08 -1.13
C ILE A 202 -18.22 -6.91 -1.91
N VAL A 203 -19.10 -7.21 -2.85
CA VAL A 203 -19.67 -6.22 -3.76
C VAL A 203 -21.18 -6.34 -3.85
N LYS A 204 -21.85 -5.23 -4.17
CA LYS A 204 -23.28 -5.18 -4.51
C LYS A 204 -23.40 -4.63 -5.94
N PRO A 205 -24.33 -5.11 -6.77
CA PRO A 205 -24.59 -4.46 -8.06
C PRO A 205 -25.06 -3.03 -7.81
N LYS A 206 -24.69 -2.10 -8.70
CA LYS A 206 -25.21 -0.72 -8.65
C LYS A 206 -26.75 -0.71 -8.69
N PRO A 207 -27.40 0.33 -8.13
CA PRO A 207 -28.86 0.43 -8.08
C PRO A 207 -29.52 0.24 -9.46
N ASP A 208 -30.80 -0.16 -9.43
CA ASP A 208 -31.63 -0.37 -10.62
C ASP A 208 -31.14 -1.45 -11.60
N LEU A 209 -30.44 -2.48 -11.08
CA LEU A 209 -30.05 -3.65 -11.88
C LEU A 209 -31.29 -4.36 -12.46
N PRO A 210 -31.40 -4.50 -13.80
CA PRO A 210 -32.52 -5.19 -14.42
C PRO A 210 -32.63 -6.65 -13.94
N ALA A 211 -33.86 -7.17 -13.80
CA ALA A 211 -34.11 -8.52 -13.30
C ALA A 211 -33.37 -9.61 -14.11
N GLU A 212 -33.27 -9.46 -15.42
CA GLU A 212 -32.50 -10.36 -16.30
C GLU A 212 -31.02 -10.42 -15.93
N GLN A 213 -30.42 -9.27 -15.55
CA GLN A 213 -29.02 -9.21 -15.12
C GLN A 213 -28.86 -9.77 -13.70
N ALA A 214 -29.83 -9.55 -12.81
CA ALA A 214 -29.83 -10.19 -11.49
C ALA A 214 -29.90 -11.73 -11.60
N ASP A 215 -30.73 -12.25 -12.50
CA ASP A 215 -30.83 -13.68 -12.78
C ASP A 215 -29.55 -14.22 -13.45
N PHE A 216 -28.90 -13.42 -14.31
CA PHE A 216 -27.59 -13.75 -14.88
C PHE A 216 -26.54 -13.94 -13.78
N LEU A 217 -26.45 -13.04 -12.80
CA LEU A 217 -25.50 -13.17 -11.68
C LEU A 217 -25.77 -14.44 -10.86
N LYS A 218 -27.04 -14.75 -10.56
CA LYS A 218 -27.42 -15.99 -9.85
C LYS A 218 -27.02 -17.24 -10.63
N SER A 219 -27.17 -17.23 -11.96
CA SER A 219 -26.81 -18.38 -12.80
C SER A 219 -25.31 -18.70 -12.82
N HIS A 220 -24.45 -17.75 -12.41
CA HIS A 220 -22.99 -17.94 -12.30
C HIS A 220 -22.53 -18.39 -10.90
N HIS A 221 -23.47 -18.77 -10.03
CA HIS A 221 -23.19 -19.32 -8.70
C HIS A 221 -22.35 -18.42 -7.79
N LEU A 222 -22.47 -17.09 -7.95
CA LEU A 222 -21.75 -16.12 -7.12
C LEU A 222 -22.38 -15.99 -5.73
N SER A 223 -23.71 -15.81 -5.65
CA SER A 223 -24.55 -15.89 -4.44
C SER A 223 -26.03 -15.70 -4.83
N ASP A 224 -26.94 -15.83 -3.86
CA ASP A 224 -28.36 -15.45 -4.03
C ASP A 224 -28.62 -13.93 -3.90
N GLY A 225 -27.57 -13.13 -3.68
CA GLY A 225 -27.62 -11.68 -3.44
C GLY A 225 -28.01 -11.29 -2.00
N PRO A 226 -27.95 -9.99 -1.65
CA PRO A 226 -27.52 -8.87 -2.50
C PRO A 226 -26.00 -8.71 -2.59
N ASN A 227 -25.24 -9.37 -1.72
CA ASN A 227 -23.78 -9.34 -1.69
C ASN A 227 -23.18 -10.47 -2.50
N TYR A 228 -22.10 -10.19 -3.24
CA TYR A 228 -21.36 -11.15 -4.05
C TYR A 228 -19.88 -11.11 -3.67
N LEU A 229 -19.20 -12.26 -3.82
CA LEU A 229 -17.79 -12.40 -3.52
C LEU A 229 -16.99 -12.41 -4.83
N LEU A 230 -16.06 -11.48 -4.97
CA LEU A 230 -15.01 -11.54 -5.99
C LEU A 230 -13.70 -11.94 -5.31
N HIS A 231 -13.03 -12.96 -5.82
CA HIS A 231 -11.79 -13.47 -5.24
C HIS A 231 -10.70 -13.52 -6.31
N ARG A 232 -9.54 -12.98 -5.97
CA ARG A 232 -8.32 -13.10 -6.76
C ARG A 232 -7.28 -13.89 -5.95
N PRO A 233 -6.98 -15.14 -6.34
CA PRO A 233 -6.16 -16.05 -5.53
C PRO A 233 -4.65 -15.78 -5.55
N PHE A 234 -4.22 -14.68 -6.18
CA PHE A 234 -2.80 -14.38 -6.37
C PHE A 234 -2.53 -12.88 -6.47
N HIS A 235 -1.31 -12.52 -6.09
CA HIS A 235 -0.61 -11.29 -6.47
C HIS A 235 0.84 -11.69 -6.78
N LEU A 236 1.33 -11.43 -8.00
CA LEU A 236 2.54 -12.07 -8.53
C LEU A 236 3.80 -11.19 -8.45
N GLY A 237 3.78 -10.13 -7.63
CA GLY A 237 4.93 -9.26 -7.39
C GLY A 237 5.53 -8.75 -8.70
N HIS A 238 6.84 -8.89 -8.85
CA HIS A 238 7.60 -8.42 -10.01
C HIS A 238 7.06 -8.87 -11.38
N LEU A 239 6.34 -10.00 -11.45
CA LEU A 239 5.75 -10.48 -12.71
C LEU A 239 4.66 -9.53 -13.22
N GLU A 240 4.03 -8.74 -12.35
CA GLU A 240 2.98 -7.79 -12.71
C GLU A 240 3.51 -6.34 -12.84
N THR A 241 4.74 -6.07 -12.43
CA THR A 241 5.35 -4.72 -12.56
C THR A 241 5.27 -4.13 -13.97
N PRO A 242 5.40 -4.91 -15.07
CA PRO A 242 5.17 -4.38 -16.41
C PRO A 242 3.80 -3.73 -16.61
N LYS A 243 2.74 -4.22 -15.95
CA LYS A 243 1.41 -3.60 -16.00
C LYS A 243 1.46 -2.18 -15.43
N THR A 244 2.12 -2.01 -14.29
CA THR A 244 2.29 -0.72 -13.63
C THR A 244 3.14 0.24 -14.48
N ILE A 245 4.22 -0.27 -15.09
CA ILE A 245 5.08 0.50 -16.01
C ILE A 245 4.26 1.06 -17.18
N LEU A 246 3.45 0.22 -17.83
CA LEU A 246 2.59 0.66 -18.93
C LEU A 246 1.53 1.66 -18.47
N GLY A 247 0.92 1.43 -17.30
CA GLY A 247 -0.04 2.35 -16.70
C GLY A 247 0.58 3.73 -16.46
N ALA A 248 1.72 3.78 -15.77
CA ALA A 248 2.42 5.03 -15.47
C ALA A 248 2.83 5.79 -16.75
N ALA A 249 3.35 5.09 -17.76
CA ALA A 249 3.66 5.67 -19.07
C ALA A 249 2.43 6.23 -19.79
N ALA A 250 1.25 5.65 -19.54
CA ALA A 250 -0.04 6.13 -20.04
C ALA A 250 -0.68 7.22 -19.15
N GLY A 251 -0.01 7.64 -18.07
CA GLY A 251 -0.52 8.63 -17.12
C GLY A 251 -1.54 8.07 -16.11
N GLN A 252 -1.55 6.75 -15.89
CA GLN A 252 -2.43 6.07 -14.95
C GLN A 252 -1.66 5.52 -13.75
N SER A 253 -2.13 5.82 -12.54
CA SER A 253 -1.66 5.21 -11.30
C SER A 253 -2.48 3.96 -10.95
N ILE A 254 -1.83 2.99 -10.31
CA ILE A 254 -2.52 1.85 -9.68
C ILE A 254 -3.10 2.28 -8.33
N LEU A 255 -2.27 2.88 -7.48
CA LEU A 255 -2.64 3.34 -6.15
C LEU A 255 -1.77 4.54 -5.77
N SER A 256 -2.41 5.61 -5.31
CA SER A 256 -1.76 6.85 -4.83
C SER A 256 -2.71 7.55 -3.88
N HIS A 257 -2.19 8.26 -2.87
CA HIS A 257 -3.03 8.98 -1.90
C HIS A 257 -2.38 10.28 -1.42
N PHE A 258 -3.10 11.39 -1.51
CA PHE A 258 -2.57 12.70 -1.13
C PHE A 258 -2.86 13.08 0.32
N GLN A 259 -4.00 12.65 0.84
CA GLN A 259 -4.47 12.97 2.19
C GLN A 259 -4.78 11.65 2.91
N PRO A 260 -3.85 11.15 3.75
CA PRO A 260 -4.10 9.95 4.51
C PRO A 260 -5.24 10.15 5.53
N LEU A 261 -5.96 9.08 5.84
CA LEU A 261 -7.04 9.03 6.82
C LEU A 261 -6.61 8.30 8.09
N CYS A 262 -5.71 7.33 7.93
CA CYS A 262 -5.18 6.49 8.99
C CYS A 262 -3.70 6.19 8.78
N ASP A 263 -3.07 5.70 9.83
CA ASP A 263 -1.70 5.18 9.80
C ASP A 263 -1.61 3.91 10.66
N LEU A 264 -0.46 3.24 10.58
CA LEU A 264 -0.13 2.07 11.36
C LEU A 264 0.74 2.48 12.56
N TYR A 265 0.16 2.51 13.75
CA TYR A 265 0.84 2.96 14.96
C TYR A 265 1.36 1.81 15.82
N ALA A 266 2.44 2.08 16.57
CA ALA A 266 3.10 1.10 17.43
C ALA A 266 2.60 1.16 18.88
N PHE A 267 2.30 -0.01 19.46
CA PHE A 267 1.86 -0.17 20.84
C PHE A 267 2.77 -1.18 21.56
N ALA A 268 3.21 -0.86 22.77
CA ALA A 268 4.15 -1.69 23.51
C ALA A 268 3.54 -3.07 23.84
N THR A 269 4.29 -4.15 23.59
CA THR A 269 3.88 -5.53 23.91
C THR A 269 4.33 -6.00 25.30
N GLN A 270 5.04 -5.14 26.02
CA GLN A 270 5.60 -5.40 27.34
C GLN A 270 5.92 -4.06 28.01
N ASP A 271 6.18 -4.08 29.32
CA ASP A 271 6.74 -2.92 30.02
C ASP A 271 8.13 -2.58 29.46
N LEU A 272 8.33 -1.33 29.05
CA LEU A 272 9.56 -0.82 28.47
C LEU A 272 10.12 0.32 29.33
N PRO A 273 11.23 0.12 30.06
CA PRO A 273 11.83 1.18 30.86
C PRO A 273 12.53 2.24 29.99
N ALA A 274 12.64 3.47 30.50
CA ALA A 274 13.42 4.54 29.90
C ALA A 274 14.87 4.09 29.60
N GLY A 275 15.40 4.52 28.45
CA GLY A 275 16.71 4.09 27.94
C GLY A 275 16.68 2.78 27.15
N SER A 276 15.55 2.08 27.08
CA SER A 276 15.41 0.88 26.25
C SER A 276 15.54 1.22 24.76
N THR A 277 16.14 0.30 24.00
CA THR A 277 16.14 0.37 22.53
C THR A 277 14.92 -0.35 22.00
N ILE A 278 14.10 0.35 21.23
CA ILE A 278 12.95 -0.21 20.53
C ILE A 278 13.44 -1.07 19.36
N SER A 279 12.90 -2.28 19.28
CA SER A 279 13.03 -3.18 18.14
C SER A 279 11.65 -3.69 17.72
N GLN A 280 11.58 -4.42 16.61
CA GLN A 280 10.33 -5.00 16.12
C GLN A 280 9.65 -5.97 17.12
N SER A 281 10.37 -6.49 18.10
CA SER A 281 9.78 -7.33 19.16
C SER A 281 9.21 -6.52 20.33
N SER A 282 9.48 -5.21 20.39
CA SER A 282 9.04 -4.33 21.49
C SER A 282 7.59 -3.87 21.34
N PHE A 283 7.01 -3.99 20.15
CA PHE A 283 5.70 -3.43 19.86
C PHE A 283 4.88 -4.30 18.90
N ALA A 284 3.57 -4.16 18.98
CA ALA A 284 2.61 -4.60 18.00
C ALA A 284 2.08 -3.38 17.23
N THR A 285 1.47 -3.62 16.08
CA THR A 285 0.96 -2.56 15.22
C THR A 285 -0.56 -2.59 15.09
N GLN A 286 -1.17 -1.41 15.08
CA GLN A 286 -2.60 -1.23 14.93
C GLN A 286 -2.91 -0.07 13.99
N ILE A 287 -3.86 -0.27 13.08
CA ILE A 287 -4.39 0.78 12.20
C ILE A 287 -5.27 1.69 13.04
N ALA A 288 -5.00 2.99 13.05
CA ALA A 288 -5.83 3.98 13.73
C ALA A 288 -5.93 5.28 12.91
N PRO A 289 -6.95 6.12 13.15
CA PRO A 289 -7.03 7.45 12.53
C PRO A 289 -5.75 8.24 12.75
N LEU A 290 -5.46 9.17 11.83
CA LEU A 290 -4.31 10.05 11.97
C LEU A 290 -4.26 10.71 13.35
N ASN A 291 -3.10 10.64 13.97
CA ASN A 291 -2.82 11.19 15.28
C ASN A 291 -1.40 11.75 15.31
N ASP A 292 -1.30 13.02 15.69
CA ASP A 292 -0.04 13.79 15.68
C ASP A 292 0.92 13.42 16.80
N ASP A 293 0.44 12.76 17.86
CA ASP A 293 1.21 12.35 19.03
C ASP A 293 1.79 10.94 18.87
N LEU A 294 1.11 10.07 18.11
CA LEU A 294 1.50 8.68 17.91
C LEU A 294 2.62 8.54 16.89
N VAL A 295 3.44 7.48 17.04
CA VAL A 295 4.56 7.22 16.14
C VAL A 295 4.17 6.17 15.09
N PRO A 296 4.19 6.51 13.79
CA PRO A 296 4.02 5.53 12.73
C PRO A 296 5.10 4.44 12.82
N ALA A 297 4.68 3.18 12.75
CA ALA A 297 5.56 2.03 12.87
C ALA A 297 6.62 1.99 11.76
N THR A 298 6.34 2.59 10.61
CA THR A 298 7.28 2.73 9.48
C THR A 298 8.50 3.59 9.80
N LEU A 299 8.45 4.42 10.84
CA LEU A 299 9.60 5.21 11.30
C LEU A 299 10.53 4.43 12.24
N LEU A 300 10.11 3.25 12.72
CA LEU A 300 10.83 2.42 13.69
C LEU A 300 11.74 1.36 13.02
N GLU A 301 12.22 1.64 11.80
CA GLU A 301 13.17 0.77 11.07
C GLU A 301 14.58 0.77 11.69
N LYS A 302 14.95 1.88 12.32
CA LYS A 302 16.26 2.08 12.94
C LYS A 302 16.15 2.06 14.47
N PRO A 303 17.21 1.62 15.19
CA PRO A 303 17.23 1.63 16.65
C PRO A 303 16.82 3.00 17.21
N THR A 304 15.76 3.00 18.01
CA THR A 304 15.17 4.22 18.60
C THR A 304 15.15 4.06 20.11
N ILE A 305 15.51 5.11 20.85
CA ILE A 305 15.65 5.03 22.32
C ILE A 305 14.41 5.62 23.00
N LEU A 306 13.90 4.93 24.03
CA LEU A 306 12.85 5.47 24.90
C LEU A 306 13.39 6.52 25.86
N ARG A 307 12.68 7.65 25.96
CA ARG A 307 12.95 8.74 26.92
C ARG A 307 12.26 8.54 28.26
N ALA A 308 11.14 7.83 28.27
CA ALA A 308 10.31 7.57 29.45
C ALA A 308 9.87 6.11 29.48
N ASP A 309 9.45 5.65 30.66
CA ASP A 309 8.85 4.32 30.85
C ASP A 309 7.51 4.26 30.08
N VAL A 310 7.26 3.14 29.39
CA VAL A 310 5.99 2.85 28.69
C VAL A 310 5.47 1.50 29.20
N LYS A 311 4.17 1.41 29.50
CA LYS A 311 3.56 0.17 29.98
C LYS A 311 3.09 -0.72 28.83
N GLU A 312 3.01 -2.02 29.10
CA GLU A 312 2.36 -2.96 28.18
C GLU A 312 0.97 -2.45 27.77
N GLY A 313 0.71 -2.42 26.46
CA GLY A 313 -0.53 -1.94 25.87
C GLY A 313 -0.57 -0.43 25.57
N ASP A 314 0.34 0.37 26.12
CA ASP A 314 0.39 1.81 25.86
C ASP A 314 0.98 2.11 24.46
N PRO A 315 0.51 3.17 23.78
CA PRO A 315 1.08 3.59 22.51
C PRO A 315 2.51 4.13 22.66
N LEU A 316 3.32 3.94 21.61
CA LEU A 316 4.56 4.69 21.43
C LEU A 316 4.25 6.07 20.85
N THR A 317 4.66 7.12 21.56
CA THR A 317 4.45 8.51 21.17
C THR A 317 5.76 9.19 20.79
N ILE A 318 5.65 10.28 20.02
CA ILE A 318 6.82 11.07 19.59
C ILE A 318 7.56 11.60 20.82
N GLU A 319 6.83 12.03 21.85
CA GLU A 319 7.40 12.55 23.10
C GLU A 319 8.18 11.48 23.86
N ASN A 320 7.69 10.23 23.86
CA ASN A 320 8.35 9.14 24.58
C ASN A 320 9.60 8.63 23.86
N LEU A 321 9.83 9.01 22.59
CA LEU A 321 10.94 8.53 21.79
C LEU A 321 12.01 9.59 21.53
N GLN A 322 13.26 9.14 21.52
CA GLN A 322 14.36 9.85 20.87
C GLN A 322 14.47 9.33 19.44
N LEU A 323 13.69 9.93 18.53
CA LEU A 323 13.78 9.65 17.11
C LEU A 323 15.21 9.93 16.60
N PRO A 324 15.78 9.04 15.77
CA PRO A 324 17.13 9.23 15.27
C PRO A 324 17.17 10.36 14.22
N ASP A 325 18.26 11.12 14.22
CA ASP A 325 18.54 12.14 13.19
C ASP A 325 18.87 11.43 11.87
N THR A 326 17.87 11.25 11.02
CA THR A 326 17.97 10.49 9.78
C THR A 326 17.19 11.16 8.66
N PRO A 327 17.59 10.97 7.38
CA PRO A 327 16.82 11.47 6.24
C PRO A 327 15.35 11.04 6.26
N LEU A 328 15.03 9.81 6.71
CA LEU A 328 13.63 9.37 6.85
C LEU A 328 12.82 10.30 7.76
N ILE A 329 13.34 10.58 8.97
CA ILE A 329 12.65 11.46 9.93
C ILE A 329 12.51 12.88 9.36
N HIS A 330 13.54 13.41 8.69
CA HIS A 330 13.47 14.73 8.07
C HIS A 330 12.45 14.81 6.93
N LEU A 331 12.37 13.79 6.08
CA LEU A 331 11.38 13.72 5.00
C LEU A 331 9.96 13.58 5.56
N TRP A 332 9.78 12.82 6.63
CA TRP A 332 8.48 12.69 7.29
C TRP A 332 8.02 14.00 7.94
N ILE A 333 8.92 14.74 8.60
CA ILE A 333 8.61 16.09 9.12
C ILE A 333 8.20 17.02 7.98
N LYS A 334 8.98 17.07 6.89
CA LYS A 334 8.66 17.86 5.69
C LYS A 334 7.28 17.50 5.14
N GLN A 335 6.94 16.20 5.10
CA GLN A 335 5.63 15.73 4.64
C GLN A 335 4.50 16.30 5.50
N ARG A 336 4.63 16.27 6.83
CA ARG A 336 3.60 16.82 7.73
C ARG A 336 3.37 18.31 7.51
N GLU A 337 4.44 19.08 7.42
CA GLU A 337 4.36 20.52 7.15
C GLU A 337 3.62 20.83 5.83
N LEU A 338 3.83 20.00 4.80
CA LEU A 338 3.14 20.14 3.51
C LEU A 338 1.66 19.74 3.58
N LEU A 339 1.32 18.71 4.35
CA LEU A 339 -0.07 18.27 4.53
C LEU A 339 -0.88 19.29 5.33
N GLU A 340 -0.29 19.91 6.36
CA GLU A 340 -0.92 20.97 7.17
C GLU A 340 -1.11 22.29 6.42
N SER A 341 -0.24 22.59 5.44
CA SER A 341 -0.29 23.83 4.65
C SER A 341 -1.19 23.75 3.41
N SER A 342 -1.76 22.58 3.11
CA SER A 342 -2.68 22.41 2.00
C SER A 342 -4.02 23.10 2.30
N PRO A 343 -4.56 23.95 1.39
CA PRO A 343 -5.70 24.83 1.65
C PRO A 343 -7.06 24.15 1.91
N ASP A 344 -7.11 22.81 1.90
CA ASP A 344 -8.31 22.00 2.20
C ASP A 344 -8.27 21.35 3.60
N GLY A 345 -7.37 21.79 4.48
CA GLY A 345 -7.30 21.37 5.90
C GLY A 345 -8.40 21.94 6.78
#